data_AF-A0ABC8KXK7-F1
#
_entry.id   AF-A0ABC8KXK7-F1
#
_cell.length_a   1.000
_cell.length_b   1.000
_cell.length_c   1.000
_cell.angle_alpha   90.00
_cell.angle_beta   90.00
_cell.angle_gamma   90.00
#
_symmetry.space_group_name_H-M   'P 1'
#
loop_
_entity.id
_entity.type
_entity.pdbx_description
1 polymer ?
#
loop_
_entity_poly.entity_id
_entity_poly.type
_entity_poly.pdbx_seq_one_letter_code
_entity_poly.pdbx_strand_id
1 'polypeptide(L)'
;MQRRTRTLAQIELLPTELQQEIMSRAAKFSIDALRNLIIASPTLADVAADPHIYKNINLHTLTIFPLTTLTIYKDLMERCLNAGNVQAHYIRGLQEYFHHNNIAAGLPHIKIAAEGLYDNAIYLYALIMMCSGQQEIGRTMLDSLG
;
A
#
# COMPACT_ATOMS: atom_id res chain seq x y z
N MET A 1 25.61 19.94 -30.76
CA MET A 1 24.81 19.26 -29.70
C MET A 1 23.44 18.93 -30.26
N GLN A 2 23.24 17.71 -30.77
CA GLN A 2 21.92 17.25 -31.23
C GLN A 2 21.05 16.91 -30.02
N ARG A 3 19.95 17.64 -29.82
CA ARG A 3 18.85 17.19 -28.97
C ARG A 3 18.30 15.90 -29.56
N ARG A 4 18.51 14.76 -28.90
CA ARG A 4 17.77 13.52 -29.21
C ARG A 4 16.28 13.83 -29.02
N THR A 5 15.52 13.86 -30.11
CA THR A 5 14.06 13.78 -30.06
C THR A 5 13.70 12.43 -29.46
N ARG A 6 13.25 12.43 -28.20
CA ARG A 6 12.74 11.25 -27.52
C ARG A 6 11.44 10.85 -28.21
N THR A 7 11.44 9.73 -28.92
CA THR A 7 10.21 9.13 -29.44
C THR A 7 9.33 8.80 -28.23
N LEU A 8 8.13 9.39 -28.16
CA LEU A 8 7.20 9.11 -27.08
C LEU A 8 6.78 7.64 -27.14
N ALA A 9 6.78 6.95 -26.00
CA ALA A 9 6.27 5.59 -25.93
C ALA A 9 4.75 5.60 -26.21
N GLN A 10 4.20 4.53 -26.80
CA GLN A 10 2.76 4.48 -27.14
C GLN A 10 1.84 4.77 -25.93
N ILE A 11 2.28 4.41 -24.73
CA ILE A 11 1.56 4.70 -23.48
C ILE A 11 1.51 6.20 -23.16
N GLU A 12 2.55 6.97 -23.49
CA GLU A 12 2.63 8.41 -23.25
C GLU A 12 1.69 9.21 -24.18
N LEU A 13 1.18 8.59 -25.24
CA LEU A 13 0.21 9.18 -26.17
C LEU A 13 -1.25 9.02 -25.71
N LEU A 14 -1.50 8.19 -24.69
CA LEU A 14 -2.84 7.98 -24.16
C LEU A 14 -3.28 9.18 -23.29
N PRO A 15 -4.59 9.41 -23.12
CA PRO A 15 -5.11 10.30 -22.09
C PRO A 15 -4.56 9.95 -20.70
N THR A 16 -4.32 10.96 -19.87
CA THR A 16 -3.72 10.80 -18.53
C THR A 16 -4.48 9.78 -17.68
N GLU A 17 -5.81 9.75 -17.77
CA GLU A 17 -6.66 8.82 -17.02
C GLU A 17 -6.37 7.36 -17.39
N LEU A 18 -6.13 7.07 -18.68
CA LEU A 18 -5.77 5.73 -19.13
C LEU A 18 -4.35 5.37 -18.72
N GLN A 19 -3.43 6.33 -18.72
CA GLN A 19 -2.08 6.11 -18.20
C GLN A 19 -2.13 5.74 -16.71
N GLN A 20 -2.89 6.49 -15.90
CA GLN A 20 -3.08 6.24 -14.48
C GLN A 20 -3.70 4.87 -14.22
N GLU A 21 -4.74 4.49 -14.96
CA GLU A 21 -5.40 3.19 -14.83
C GLU A 21 -4.44 2.03 -15.17
N ILE A 22 -3.67 2.16 -16.26
CA ILE A 22 -2.67 1.14 -16.65
C ILE A 22 -1.60 1.01 -15.56
N MET A 23 -1.08 2.13 -15.06
CA MET A 23 -0.04 2.14 -14.02
C MET A 23 -0.57 1.59 -12.69
N SER A 24 -1.80 1.93 -12.31
CA SER A 24 -2.50 1.41 -11.14
C SER A 24 -2.64 -0.11 -11.20
N ARG A 25 -3.08 -0.64 -12.35
CA ARG A 25 -3.13 -2.09 -12.58
C ARG A 25 -1.76 -2.73 -12.53
N ALA A 26 -0.77 -2.16 -13.21
CA ALA A 26 0.61 -2.68 -13.19
C ALA A 26 1.15 -2.76 -11.76
N ALA A 27 0.92 -1.72 -10.95
CA ALA A 27 1.37 -1.65 -9.57
C ALA A 27 0.65 -2.62 -8.63
N LYS A 28 -0.62 -2.96 -8.92
CA LYS A 28 -1.36 -4.02 -8.23
C LYS A 28 -0.76 -5.41 -8.45
N PHE A 29 -0.09 -5.63 -9.59
CA PHE A 29 0.62 -6.88 -9.86
C PHE A 29 2.07 -6.87 -9.38
N SER A 30 2.79 -5.76 -9.57
CA SER A 30 4.21 -5.67 -9.24
C SER A 30 4.65 -4.22 -9.00
N ILE A 31 5.23 -3.98 -7.83
CA ILE A 31 5.83 -2.69 -7.51
C ILE A 31 7.07 -2.39 -8.38
N ASP A 32 7.82 -3.42 -8.77
CA ASP A 32 8.97 -3.27 -9.67
C ASP A 32 8.52 -2.83 -11.06
N ALA A 33 7.35 -3.27 -11.54
CA ALA A 33 6.80 -2.80 -12.80
C ALA A 33 6.51 -1.29 -12.76
N LEU A 34 5.89 -0.79 -11.69
CA LEU A 34 5.67 0.64 -11.49
C LEU A 34 7.00 1.40 -11.43
N ARG A 35 7.97 0.91 -10.64
CA ARG A 35 9.30 1.53 -10.53
C ARG A 35 10.00 1.63 -11.89
N ASN A 36 9.97 0.56 -12.68
CA ASN A 36 10.60 0.51 -13.99
C ASN A 36 9.93 1.49 -14.97
N LEU A 37 8.61 1.66 -14.91
CA LEU A 37 7.88 2.65 -15.73
C LEU A 37 8.30 4.09 -15.39
N ILE A 38 8.37 4.41 -14.10
CA ILE A 38 8.80 5.74 -13.60
C ILE A 38 10.24 6.04 -14.02
N ILE A 39 11.15 5.07 -13.89
CA ILE A 39 12.56 5.24 -14.29
C ILE A 39 12.69 5.41 -15.81
N ALA A 40 11.89 4.68 -16.59
CA ALA A 40 11.93 4.76 -18.04
C ALA A 40 11.42 6.11 -18.58
N SER A 41 10.47 6.76 -17.89
CA SER A 41 9.84 7.99 -18.37
C SER A 41 9.58 9.04 -17.29
N PRO A 42 10.16 10.24 -17.43
CA PRO A 42 9.80 11.40 -16.60
C PRO A 42 8.32 11.76 -16.70
N THR A 43 7.72 11.66 -17.89
CA THR A 43 6.30 11.96 -18.08
C THR A 43 5.42 10.99 -17.29
N LEU A 44 5.76 9.70 -17.31
CA LEU A 44 5.05 8.71 -16.49
C LEU A 44 5.37 8.85 -15.00
N ALA A 45 6.53 9.41 -14.63
CA ALA A 45 6.85 9.73 -13.24
C ALA A 45 5.90 10.80 -12.67
N ASP A 46 5.57 11.82 -13.47
CA ASP A 46 4.60 12.85 -13.08
C ASP A 46 3.19 12.25 -12.94
N VAL A 47 2.79 11.39 -13.88
CA VAL A 47 1.51 10.65 -13.82
C VAL A 47 1.46 9.72 -12.60
N ALA A 48 2.59 9.11 -12.23
CA ALA A 48 2.69 8.22 -11.09
C ALA A 48 2.45 8.91 -9.74
N ALA A 49 2.50 10.24 -9.69
CA ALA A 49 2.20 11.00 -8.47
C ALA A 49 0.71 10.92 -8.06
N ASP A 50 -0.16 10.37 -8.92
CA ASP A 50 -1.57 10.21 -8.63
C ASP A 50 -1.83 9.28 -7.43
N PRO A 51 -2.59 9.73 -6.41
CA PRO A 51 -2.88 8.93 -5.22
C PRO A 51 -3.57 7.58 -5.51
N HIS A 52 -4.37 7.49 -6.57
CA HIS A 52 -5.06 6.26 -6.96
C HIS A 52 -4.10 5.12 -7.25
N ILE A 53 -2.91 5.42 -7.79
CA ILE A 53 -1.89 4.39 -8.05
C ILE A 53 -1.37 3.83 -6.71
N TYR A 54 -1.00 4.71 -5.78
CA TYR A 54 -0.49 4.32 -4.45
C TYR A 54 -1.49 3.55 -3.62
N LYS A 55 -2.79 3.88 -3.73
CA LYS A 55 -3.87 3.13 -3.08
C LYS A 55 -3.90 1.66 -3.50
N ASN A 56 -3.54 1.37 -4.75
CA ASN A 56 -3.66 0.04 -5.35
C ASN A 56 -2.33 -0.73 -5.45
N ILE A 57 -1.20 -0.15 -5.03
CA ILE A 57 0.09 -0.84 -5.02
C ILE A 57 0.00 -2.10 -4.17
N ASN A 58 0.47 -3.21 -4.71
CA ASN A 58 0.62 -4.44 -3.96
C ASN A 58 1.94 -4.43 -3.18
N LEU A 59 1.81 -4.38 -1.85
CA LEU A 59 2.89 -4.38 -0.87
C LEU A 59 3.05 -5.75 -0.20
N HIS A 60 2.48 -6.84 -0.74
CA HIS A 60 2.48 -8.16 -0.10
C HIS A 60 3.86 -8.59 0.41
N THR A 61 4.92 -8.47 -0.40
CA THR A 61 6.29 -8.78 0.03
C THR A 61 6.73 -7.97 1.24
N LEU A 62 6.31 -6.70 1.33
CA LEU A 62 6.60 -5.83 2.46
C LEU A 62 5.73 -6.13 3.68
N THR A 63 4.55 -6.73 3.50
CA THR A 63 3.73 -7.22 4.63
C THR A 63 4.35 -8.42 5.34
N ILE A 64 5.19 -9.19 4.64
CA ILE A 64 5.97 -10.31 5.20
C ILE A 64 7.19 -9.77 5.97
N PHE A 65 7.80 -8.69 5.47
CA PHE A 65 9.00 -8.07 6.07
C PHE A 65 8.77 -6.60 6.47
N PRO A 66 7.85 -6.31 7.40
CA PRO A 66 7.37 -4.94 7.67
C PRO A 66 8.49 -3.99 8.12
N LEU A 67 9.50 -4.47 8.83
CA LEU A 67 10.60 -3.63 9.34
C LEU A 67 11.52 -3.09 8.23
N THR A 68 11.57 -3.74 7.06
CA THR A 68 12.37 -3.25 5.92
C THR A 68 11.90 -1.88 5.42
N THR A 69 10.63 -1.56 5.68
CA THR A 69 10.04 -0.30 5.22
C THR A 69 10.38 0.90 6.09
N LEU A 70 10.95 0.68 7.29
CA LEU A 70 11.46 1.76 8.15
C LEU A 70 12.67 2.48 7.52
N THR A 71 13.43 1.79 6.66
CA THR A 71 14.66 2.31 6.05
C THR A 71 14.58 2.42 4.52
N ILE A 72 14.22 1.34 3.82
CA ILE A 72 14.37 1.25 2.36
C ILE A 72 13.15 1.80 1.60
N TYR A 73 11.96 1.83 2.23
CA TYR A 73 10.69 2.16 1.56
C TYR A 73 9.91 3.28 2.24
N LYS A 74 10.57 4.17 2.98
CA LYS A 74 9.91 5.20 3.78
C LYS A 74 8.98 6.09 2.93
N ASP A 75 9.49 6.67 1.84
CA ASP A 75 8.70 7.59 1.02
C ASP A 75 7.53 6.90 0.32
N LEU A 76 7.75 5.66 -0.15
CA LEU A 76 6.69 4.83 -0.72
C LEU A 76 5.59 4.58 0.32
N MET A 77 5.97 4.21 1.54
CA MET A 77 5.03 3.94 2.63
C MET A 77 4.20 5.17 2.98
N GLU A 78 4.81 6.35 3.09
CA GLU A 78 4.08 7.59 3.36
C GLU A 78 3.06 7.90 2.25
N ARG A 79 3.44 7.71 0.98
CA ARG A 79 2.50 7.89 -0.15
C ARG A 79 1.36 6.87 -0.12
N CYS A 80 1.66 5.61 0.14
CA CYS A 80 0.65 4.56 0.26
C CYS A 80 -0.30 4.78 1.44
N LEU A 81 0.21 5.24 2.60
CA LEU A 81 -0.61 5.59 3.77
C LEU A 81 -1.53 6.77 3.46
N ASN A 82 -0.99 7.85 2.86
CA ASN A 82 -1.79 9.02 2.48
C ASN A 82 -2.87 8.68 1.43
N ALA A 83 -2.61 7.69 0.59
CA ALA A 83 -3.57 7.18 -0.39
C ALA A 83 -4.59 6.18 0.18
N GLY A 84 -4.46 5.78 1.46
CA GLY A 84 -5.36 4.82 2.10
C GLY A 84 -5.14 3.37 1.66
N ASN A 85 -3.90 2.98 1.34
CA ASN A 85 -3.55 1.61 0.99
C ASN A 85 -3.65 0.69 2.22
N VAL A 86 -4.52 -0.32 2.16
CA VAL A 86 -4.82 -1.21 3.31
C VAL A 86 -3.60 -2.02 3.78
N GLN A 87 -2.73 -2.44 2.86
CA GLN A 87 -1.50 -3.17 3.22
C GLN A 87 -0.48 -2.25 3.87
N ALA A 88 -0.44 -0.97 3.48
CA ALA A 88 0.43 0.02 4.13
C ALA A 88 -0.04 0.31 5.56
N HIS A 89 -1.35 0.44 5.78
CA HIS A 89 -1.93 0.53 7.12
C HIS A 89 -1.58 -0.71 7.95
N TYR A 90 -1.69 -1.92 7.39
CA TYR A 90 -1.29 -3.14 8.09
C TYR A 90 0.19 -3.10 8.52
N ILE A 91 1.10 -2.78 7.61
CA ILE A 91 2.55 -2.68 7.90
C ILE A 91 2.81 -1.65 9.00
N ARG A 92 2.22 -0.45 8.91
CA ARG A 92 2.37 0.60 9.94
C ARG A 92 1.83 0.14 11.28
N GLY A 93 0.68 -0.55 11.26
CA GLY A 93 0.07 -1.14 12.45
C GLY A 93 1.01 -2.13 13.13
N LEU A 94 1.66 -3.02 12.37
CA LEU A 94 2.63 -3.97 12.91
C LEU A 94 3.85 -3.27 13.53
N GLN A 95 4.39 -2.25 12.86
CA GLN A 95 5.55 -1.49 13.34
C GLN A 95 5.23 -0.78 14.66
N GLU A 96 4.16 -0.01 14.69
CA GLU A 96 3.80 0.74 15.90
C GLU A 96 3.40 -0.21 17.04
N TYR A 97 2.53 -1.19 16.77
CA TYR A 97 2.00 -2.06 17.82
C TYR A 97 3.07 -3.00 18.40
N PHE A 98 3.82 -3.72 17.55
CA PHE A 98 4.73 -4.78 18.00
C PHE A 98 6.19 -4.36 18.12
N HIS A 99 6.68 -3.46 17.25
CA HIS A 99 8.08 -3.06 17.26
C HIS A 99 8.34 -1.87 18.19
N HIS A 100 7.49 -0.84 18.13
CA HIS A 100 7.62 0.35 18.97
C HIS A 100 6.85 0.27 20.29
N ASN A 101 6.05 -0.78 20.51
CA ASN A 101 5.13 -0.91 21.66
C ASN A 101 4.17 0.30 21.81
N ASN A 102 3.85 0.95 20.70
CA ASN A 102 2.97 2.10 20.60
C ASN A 102 1.56 1.64 20.21
N ILE A 103 0.84 1.07 21.17
CA ILE A 103 -0.52 0.52 20.96
C ILE A 103 -1.48 1.60 20.45
N ALA A 104 -1.38 2.82 20.98
CA ALA A 104 -2.27 3.92 20.63
C ALA A 104 -2.17 4.32 19.15
N ALA A 105 -0.97 4.26 18.57
CA ALA A 105 -0.78 4.49 17.14
C ALA A 105 -1.02 3.22 16.30
N GLY A 106 -0.57 2.06 16.76
CA GLY A 106 -0.60 0.83 15.96
C GLY A 106 -1.99 0.24 15.79
N LEU A 107 -2.79 0.19 16.86
CA LEU A 107 -4.09 -0.47 16.82
C LEU A 107 -5.07 0.17 15.81
N PRO A 108 -5.18 1.50 15.71
CA PRO A 108 -6.00 2.14 14.66
C PRO A 108 -5.58 1.75 13.24
N HIS A 109 -4.29 1.63 12.96
CA HIS A 109 -3.80 1.21 11.65
C HIS A 109 -4.16 -0.25 11.33
N ILE A 110 -4.04 -1.16 12.30
CA ILE A 110 -4.47 -2.56 12.15
C ILE A 110 -5.98 -2.61 11.88
N LYS A 111 -6.77 -1.82 12.62
CA LYS A 111 -8.22 -1.73 12.44
C LYS A 111 -8.60 -1.25 11.03
N ILE A 112 -7.98 -0.17 10.54
CA ILE A 112 -8.24 0.36 9.18
C ILE A 112 -7.97 -0.72 8.12
N ALA A 113 -6.87 -1.46 8.26
CA ALA A 113 -6.56 -2.54 7.32
C ALA A 113 -7.58 -3.69 7.39
N ALA A 114 -8.09 -4.00 8.58
CA ALA A 114 -9.11 -5.02 8.78
C ALA A 114 -10.47 -4.61 8.19
N GLU A 115 -10.91 -3.37 8.43
CA GLU A 115 -12.11 -2.78 7.81
C GLU A 115 -11.97 -2.67 6.28
N GLY A 116 -10.73 -2.55 5.80
CA GLY A 116 -10.36 -2.63 4.39
C GLY A 116 -10.33 -4.04 3.79
N LEU A 117 -10.84 -5.05 4.52
CA LEU A 117 -10.93 -6.45 4.10
C LEU A 117 -9.57 -7.08 3.77
N TYR A 118 -8.53 -6.72 4.51
CA TYR A 118 -7.25 -7.42 4.42
C TYR A 118 -7.21 -8.58 5.43
N ASP A 119 -7.30 -9.81 4.95
CA ASP A 119 -7.48 -11.02 5.77
C ASP A 119 -6.51 -11.13 6.96
N ASN A 120 -5.22 -10.87 6.71
CA ASN A 120 -4.20 -10.91 7.77
C ASN A 120 -4.47 -9.86 8.86
N ALA A 121 -4.97 -8.68 8.49
CA ALA A 121 -5.36 -7.65 9.45
C ALA A 121 -6.64 -8.02 10.18
N ILE A 122 -7.63 -8.61 9.50
CA ILE A 122 -8.87 -9.08 10.13
C ILE A 122 -8.55 -10.09 11.23
N TYR A 123 -7.79 -11.13 10.89
CA TYR A 123 -7.41 -12.17 11.83
C TYR A 123 -6.65 -11.59 13.02
N LEU A 124 -5.64 -10.75 12.77
CA LEU A 124 -4.84 -10.14 13.81
C LEU A 124 -5.66 -9.20 14.71
N TYR A 125 -6.46 -8.32 14.12
CA TYR A 125 -7.29 -7.38 14.87
C TYR A 125 -8.28 -8.13 15.75
N ALA A 126 -8.93 -9.17 15.21
CA ALA A 126 -9.86 -9.98 15.96
C ALA A 126 -9.20 -10.65 17.18
N LEU A 127 -8.03 -11.26 17.00
CA LEU A 127 -7.27 -11.86 18.11
C LEU A 127 -6.91 -10.82 19.17
N ILE A 128 -6.45 -9.63 18.77
CA ILE A 128 -6.14 -8.54 19.72
C ILE A 128 -7.40 -8.16 20.51
N MET A 129 -8.56 -8.03 19.85
CA MET A 129 -9.83 -7.70 20.52
C MET A 129 -10.25 -8.79 21.51
N MET A 130 -10.20 -10.06 21.12
CA MET A 130 -10.55 -11.19 22.00
C MET A 130 -9.65 -11.25 23.23
N CYS A 131 -8.33 -11.14 23.03
CA CYS A 131 -7.35 -11.15 24.13
C CYS A 131 -7.45 -9.92 25.04
N SER A 132 -8.02 -8.82 24.54
CA SER A 132 -8.28 -7.60 25.32
C SER A 132 -9.64 -7.61 26.02
N GLY A 133 -10.37 -8.73 26.00
CA GLY A 133 -11.70 -8.88 26.60
C GLY A 133 -12.86 -8.38 25.73
N GLN A 134 -12.59 -7.92 24.51
CA GLN A 134 -13.59 -7.44 23.54
C GLN A 134 -14.03 -8.58 22.61
N GLN A 135 -14.61 -9.64 23.20
CA GLN A 135 -14.94 -10.89 22.49
C GLN A 135 -15.92 -10.69 21.32
N GLU A 136 -16.96 -9.88 21.51
CA GLU A 136 -17.98 -9.63 20.48
C GLU A 136 -17.38 -8.95 19.24
N ILE A 137 -16.49 -7.97 19.44
CA ILE A 137 -15.80 -7.29 18.33
C ILE A 137 -14.90 -8.29 17.60
N GLY A 138 -14.13 -9.08 18.36
CA GLY A 138 -13.25 -10.08 17.76
C GLY A 138 -14.01 -11.13 16.95
N ARG A 139 -15.12 -11.66 17.48
CA ARG A 139 -15.98 -12.62 16.78
C ARG A 139 -16.57 -12.03 15.51
N THR A 140 -17.16 -10.83 15.60
CA THR A 140 -17.74 -10.13 14.43
C THR A 140 -16.72 -9.94 13.32
N MET A 141 -15.47 -9.60 13.68
CA MET A 141 -14.40 -9.46 12.69
C MET A 141 -14.03 -10.81 12.07
N LEU A 142 -13.91 -11.90 12.84
CA LEU A 142 -13.62 -13.23 12.27
C LEU A 142 -14.75 -13.71 11.34
N ASP A 143 -16.01 -13.42 11.66
CA ASP A 143 -17.15 -13.77 10.82
C ASP A 143 -17.07 -13.11 9.43
N SER A 144 -16.27 -12.05 9.26
CA SER A 144 -16.01 -11.42 7.96
C SER A 144 -14.98 -12.14 7.07
N LEU A 145 -14.27 -13.14 7.60
CA LEU A 145 -13.29 -13.94 6.83
C LEU A 145 -13.93 -15.06 5.98
N GLY A 146 -15.22 -15.35 6.16
CA GLY A 146 -15.95 -16.42 5.47
C GLY A 146 -16.03 -17.72 6.25
#